data_AF-X0TLD9-F1
#
_entry.id   AF-X0TLD9-F1
#
_cell.length_a   1.000
_cell.length_b   1.000
_cell.length_c   1.000
_cell.angle_alpha   90.00
_cell.angle_beta   90.00
_cell.angle_gamma   90.00
#
_symmetry.space_group_name_H-M   'P 1'
#
loop_
_entity.id
_entity.type
_entity.pdbx_description
1 polymer ?
#
loop_
_entity_poly.entity_id
_entity_poly.type
_entity_poly.pdbx_seq_one_letter_code
_entity_poly.pdbx_strand_id
1 'polypeptide(L)' 'RLRKENPGKTFHEVSPFADCPNMKLTTLEKILWSLEDVVYEVTVPEDIAVRARHAIDGMLEIS' A
#
# COMPACT_ATOMS: atom_id res chain seq x y z
N ARG A 1 -1.48 -9.10 9.90
CA ARG A 1 -2.92 -9.04 9.56
C ARG A 1 -3.63 -10.35 9.88
N LEU A 2 -3.26 -11.46 9.22
CA LEU A 2 -3.86 -12.79 9.39
C LEU A 2 -4.06 -13.25 10.84
N ARG A 3 -3.01 -13.21 11.70
CA ARG A 3 -3.12 -13.57 13.13
C ARG A 3 -4.12 -12.69 13.92
N LYS A 4 -4.19 -11.39 13.60
CA LYS A 4 -5.11 -10.43 14.26
C LYS A 4 -6.56 -10.73 13.86
N GLU A 5 -6.79 -11.02 12.58
CA GLU A 5 -8.13 -11.29 12.04
C GLU A 5 -8.62 -12.72 12.35
N ASN A 6 -7.72 -13.66 12.63
CA ASN A 6 -8.03 -15.07 12.89
C ASN A 6 -7.27 -15.60 14.13
N PRO A 7 -7.60 -15.14 15.34
CA PRO A 7 -6.81 -15.43 16.55
C PRO A 7 -6.79 -16.92 16.95
N GLY A 8 -7.75 -17.72 16.50
CA GLY A 8 -7.78 -19.17 16.74
C GLY A 8 -6.92 -20.01 15.78
N LYS A 9 -6.22 -19.39 14.82
CA LYS A 9 -5.40 -20.10 13.82
C LYS A 9 -3.92 -19.77 14.01
N THR A 10 -3.09 -20.78 13.82
CA THR A 10 -1.63 -20.60 13.74
C THR A 10 -1.23 -20.38 12.29
N PHE A 11 -0.47 -19.31 12.04
CA PHE A 11 0.05 -18.99 10.71
C PHE A 11 1.56 -19.22 10.69
N HIS A 12 2.01 -20.03 9.75
CA HIS A 12 3.43 -20.32 9.52
C HIS A 12 3.93 -19.49 8.33
N GLU A 13 5.06 -18.83 8.50
CA GLU A 13 5.73 -18.15 7.39
C GLU A 13 6.47 -19.16 6.51
N VAL A 14 6.44 -18.94 5.20
CA VAL A 14 7.16 -19.80 4.24
C VAL A 14 8.65 -19.53 4.30
N SER A 15 9.04 -18.28 4.57
CA SER A 15 10.43 -17.85 4.71
C SER A 15 10.49 -16.62 5.62
N PRO A 16 11.48 -16.53 6.53
CA PRO A 16 11.71 -15.32 7.32
C PRO A 16 12.23 -14.15 6.48
N PHE A 17 12.71 -14.41 5.25
CA PHE A 17 13.24 -13.41 4.32
C PHE A 17 12.19 -12.86 3.35
N ALA A 18 10.92 -13.21 3.53
CA ALA A 18 9.83 -12.66 2.74
C ALA A 18 9.46 -11.24 3.22
N ASP A 19 10.47 -10.37 3.30
CA ASP A 19 10.33 -8.97 3.68
C ASP A 19 10.49 -8.05 2.45
N CYS A 20 9.77 -6.93 2.47
CA CYS A 20 9.90 -5.90 1.44
C CYS A 20 10.48 -4.63 2.09
N PRO A 21 11.78 -4.33 1.88
CA PRO A 21 12.41 -3.15 2.48
C PRO A 21 11.70 -1.84 2.12
N ASN A 22 11.19 -1.73 0.89
CA ASN A 22 10.45 -0.55 0.44
C ASN A 22 9.17 -0.31 1.24
N MET A 23 8.43 -1.37 1.58
CA MET A 23 7.23 -1.26 2.43
C MET A 23 7.56 -0.84 3.87
N LYS A 24 8.80 -1.05 4.32
CA LYS A 24 9.28 -0.66 5.66
C LYS A 24 9.82 0.76 5.72
N LEU A 25 9.89 1.49 4.60
CA LEU A 25 10.30 2.90 4.59
C LEU A 25 9.27 3.81 5.29
N THR A 26 8.00 3.39 5.34
CA THR A 26 6.90 4.07 6.03
C THR A 26 6.91 3.72 7.52
N THR A 27 7.21 4.68 8.39
CA THR A 27 7.23 4.53 9.86
C THR A 27 6.16 5.41 10.52
N LEU A 28 5.87 5.17 11.79
CA LEU A 28 4.87 5.96 12.53
C LEU A 28 5.29 7.44 12.65
N GLU A 29 6.58 7.72 12.85
CA GLU A 29 7.10 9.09 12.91
C GLU A 29 6.89 9.82 11.58
N LYS A 30 7.20 9.15 10.46
CA LYS A 30 7.01 9.74 9.13
C LYS A 30 5.54 9.95 8.79
N ILE A 31 4.65 9.08 9.25
CA ILE A 31 3.20 9.27 9.09
C ILE A 31 2.74 10.52 9.86
N LEU A 32 3.21 10.70 11.09
CA LEU A 32 2.90 11.89 11.89
C LEU A 32 3.30 13.17 11.14
N TRP A 33 4.58 13.26 10.71
CA TRP A 33 5.07 14.44 10.00
C TRP A 33 4.38 14.66 8.65
N SER A 34 4.08 13.59 7.92
CA SER A 34 3.33 13.65 6.66
C SER A 34 1.95 14.29 6.85
N LEU A 35 1.28 14.00 7.97
CA LEU A 35 -0.02 14.57 8.30
C LEU A 35 0.08 16.01 8.85
N GLU A 36 1.08 16.30 9.68
CA GLU A 36 1.32 17.64 10.24
C GLU A 36 1.68 18.66 9.16
N ASP A 37 2.58 18.28 8.26
CA ASP A 37 3.12 19.16 7.21
C ASP A 37 2.32 19.09 5.91
N VAL A 38 1.34 18.17 5.79
CA VAL A 38 0.55 17.91 4.57
C VAL A 38 1.45 17.63 3.35
N VAL A 39 2.41 16.73 3.55
CA VAL A 39 3.36 16.26 2.53
C VAL A 39 3.36 14.73 2.53
N TYR A 40 3.67 14.03 1.46
CA TYR A 40 4.24 14.47 0.19
C TYR A 40 3.15 14.36 -0.88
N GLU A 41 2.74 15.49 -1.46
CA GLU A 41 1.72 15.49 -2.50
C GLU A 41 2.18 14.62 -3.68
N VAL A 42 1.33 13.66 -4.07
CA VAL A 42 1.61 12.75 -5.18
C VAL A 42 0.90 13.29 -6.42
N THR A 43 1.69 13.85 -7.34
CA THR A 43 1.19 14.32 -8.65
C THR A 43 1.56 13.35 -9.76
N VAL A 44 0.64 13.12 -10.69
CA VAL A 44 0.88 12.32 -11.91
C VAL A 44 0.53 13.20 -13.11
N PRO A 45 1.35 13.24 -14.18
CA PRO A 45 1.01 13.96 -15.40
C PRO A 45 -0.35 13.51 -15.95
N GLU A 46 -1.18 14.47 -16.36
CA GLU A 46 -2.58 14.23 -16.73
C GLU A 46 -2.72 13.16 -17.83
N ASP A 47 -1.88 13.20 -18.86
CA ASP A 47 -1.92 12.24 -19.95
C ASP A 47 -1.65 10.79 -19.49
N ILE A 48 -0.77 10.62 -18.50
CA ILE A 48 -0.48 9.33 -17.87
C ILE A 48 -1.65 8.92 -16.97
N ALA A 49 -2.15 9.84 -16.14
CA ALA A 49 -3.21 9.59 -15.18
C ALA A 49 -4.50 9.11 -15.87
N VAL A 50 -4.90 9.76 -16.97
CA VAL A 50 -6.09 9.41 -17.76
C VAL A 50 -5.98 7.99 -18.34
N ARG A 51 -4.85 7.66 -18.98
CA ARG A 51 -4.63 6.32 -19.56
C ARG A 51 -4.59 5.23 -18.50
N ALA A 52 -3.89 5.47 -17.38
CA ALA A 52 -3.81 4.52 -16.28
C ALA A 52 -5.18 4.29 -15.64
N ARG A 53 -5.96 5.36 -15.45
CA ARG A 53 -7.32 5.30 -14.89
C ARG A 53 -8.24 4.43 -15.73
N HIS A 54 -8.26 4.59 -17.06
CA HIS A 54 -9.07 3.74 -17.93
C HIS A 54 -8.78 2.23 -17.74
N ALA A 55 -7.51 1.85 -17.61
CA ALA A 55 -7.13 0.46 -17.36
C ALA A 55 -7.58 -0.04 -15.96
N ILE A 56 -7.46 0.81 -14.94
CA ILE A 56 -7.87 0.50 -13.57
C ILE A 56 -9.40 0.37 -13.48
N ASP A 57 -10.14 1.29 -14.09
CA ASP A 57 -11.61 1.28 -14.09
C ASP A 57 -12.12 0.00 -14.78
N GLY A 58 -11.57 -0.36 -15.94
CA GLY A 58 -11.93 -1.61 -16.62
C GLY A 58 -11.60 -2.87 -15.80
N MET A 59 -10.53 -2.87 -15.00
CA MET A 59 -10.23 -3.97 -14.06
C MET A 59 -11.28 -4.07 -12.95
N LEU A 60 -11.73 -2.93 -12.42
CA LEU A 60 -12.72 -2.88 -11.34
C LEU A 60 -14.13 -3.25 -11.82
N GLU A 61 -14.49 -2.97 -13.07
CA GLU A 61 -15.80 -3.33 -13.64
C GLU A 61 -16.01 -4.85 -13.78
N ILE A 62 -14.93 -5.63 -13.82
CA ILE A 62 -14.98 -7.08 -14.04
C ILE A 62 -14.61 -7.92 -12.81
N SER A 63 -14.28 -7.29 -11.68
CA SER A 63 -13.87 -7.94 -10.42
C SER A 63 -15.03 -8.08 -9.44
#